data_AF-A0A932PU86-F1
#
_entry.id   AF-A0A932PU86-F1
#
_cell.length_a   1.000
_cell.length_b   1.000
_cell.length_c   1.000
_cell.angle_alpha   90.00
_cell.angle_beta   90.00
_cell.angle_gamma   90.00
#
_symmetry.space_group_name_H-M   'P 1'
#
loop_
_entity.id
_entity.type
_entity.pdbx_description
1 polymer ?
#
loop_
_entity_poly.entity_id
_entity_poly.type
_entity_poly.pdbx_seq_one_letter_code
_entity_poly.pdbx_strand_id
1 'polypeptide(L)'
;MDRGKFTDKLKEGVSVQELENFARKHTSELLSVLATIIGAISSGYDFFTGPKFSIFFMALGTILAIIFPAPIERALKQLYNFTFKQEKTTELIIGGVKIIIAIFLPFLYFGLMGLLAGTSYHYYIRHAQIMSENKAPQARRPSSGEEHD
;
A
#
# COMPACT_ATOMS: atom_id res chain seq x y z
N MET A 1 -14.15 -9.78 -11.85
CA MET A 1 -13.22 -10.55 -12.69
C MET A 1 -13.80 -11.94 -12.88
N ASP A 2 -14.23 -12.25 -14.10
CA ASP A 2 -14.80 -13.56 -14.45
C ASP A 2 -13.74 -14.66 -14.37
N ARG A 3 -13.97 -15.64 -13.49
CA ARG A 3 -13.08 -16.82 -13.34
C ARG A 3 -12.98 -17.63 -14.65
N GLY A 4 -14.01 -17.60 -15.50
CA GLY A 4 -14.03 -18.32 -16.78
C GLY A 4 -12.98 -17.84 -17.79
N LYS A 5 -12.73 -16.52 -17.87
CA LYS A 5 -11.74 -15.96 -18.80
C LYS A 5 -10.29 -16.30 -18.43
N PHE A 6 -10.03 -16.60 -17.16
CA PHE A 6 -8.69 -17.00 -16.69
C PHE A 6 -8.39 -18.46 -17.04
N THR A 7 -9.38 -19.35 -16.91
CA THR A 7 -9.27 -20.76 -17.29
C THR A 7 -9.12 -20.97 -18.80
N ASP A 8 -9.77 -20.15 -19.62
CA ASP A 8 -9.62 -20.24 -21.08
C ASP A 8 -8.24 -19.76 -21.54
N LYS A 9 -7.70 -18.68 -20.94
CA LYS A 9 -6.32 -18.21 -21.18
C LYS A 9 -5.24 -19.19 -20.71
N LEU A 10 -5.50 -19.95 -19.65
CA LEU A 10 -4.59 -21.03 -19.20
C LEU A 10 -4.54 -22.19 -20.20
N LYS A 11 -5.62 -22.42 -20.96
CA LYS A 11 -5.72 -23.45 -22.01
C LYS A 11 -5.05 -23.03 -23.32
N GLU A 12 -4.98 -21.72 -23.61
CA GLU A 12 -4.33 -21.16 -24.80
C GLU A 12 -2.79 -21.07 -24.69
N GLY A 13 -2.21 -21.47 -23.55
CA GLY A 13 -0.79 -21.37 -23.30
C GLY A 13 -0.42 -19.95 -22.88
N VAL A 14 -0.33 -19.73 -21.57
CA VAL A 14 0.21 -18.49 -21.03
C VAL A 14 1.66 -18.37 -21.50
N SER A 15 2.02 -17.28 -22.17
CA SER A 15 3.39 -17.09 -22.63
C SER A 15 4.33 -17.08 -21.42
N VAL A 16 5.52 -17.67 -21.55
CA VAL A 16 6.53 -17.67 -20.47
C VAL A 16 6.81 -16.25 -19.99
N GLN A 17 6.77 -15.27 -20.90
CA GLN A 17 6.88 -13.84 -20.60
C GLN A 17 5.72 -13.29 -19.75
N GLU A 18 4.49 -13.70 -19.97
CA GLU A 18 3.35 -13.31 -19.12
C GLU A 18 3.46 -13.93 -17.73
N LEU A 19 3.85 -15.20 -17.64
CA LEU A 19 4.04 -15.90 -16.37
C LEU A 19 5.19 -15.29 -15.57
N GLU A 20 6.26 -14.91 -16.26
CA GLU A 20 7.42 -14.21 -15.72
C GLU A 20 7.08 -12.81 -15.21
N ASN A 21 6.33 -12.02 -15.99
CA ASN A 21 5.88 -10.70 -15.58
C ASN A 21 4.89 -10.76 -14.41
N PHE A 22 4.03 -11.77 -14.38
CA PHE A 22 3.11 -12.02 -13.27
C PHE A 22 3.87 -12.40 -11.99
N ALA A 23 4.83 -13.32 -12.09
CA ALA A 23 5.68 -13.72 -10.98
C ALA A 23 6.50 -12.54 -10.44
N ARG A 24 7.10 -11.73 -11.33
CA ARG A 24 7.85 -10.53 -10.95
C ARG A 24 6.98 -9.53 -10.21
N LYS A 25 5.78 -9.26 -10.73
CA LYS A 25 4.85 -8.31 -10.09
C LYS A 25 4.46 -8.72 -8.67
N HIS A 26 4.23 -10.01 -8.44
CA HIS A 26 3.75 -10.50 -7.15
C HIS A 26 4.87 -10.92 -6.17
N THR A 27 6.12 -11.03 -6.62
CA THR A 27 7.26 -11.43 -5.76
C THR A 27 7.55 -10.38 -4.68
N SER A 28 7.73 -9.10 -5.05
CA SER A 28 7.94 -8.01 -4.07
C SER A 28 6.76 -7.84 -3.10
N GLU A 29 5.53 -8.02 -3.58
CA GLU A 29 4.33 -7.99 -2.72
C GLU A 29 4.37 -9.12 -1.70
N LEU A 30 4.62 -10.35 -2.15
CA LEU A 30 4.69 -11.53 -1.28
C LEU A 30 5.83 -11.43 -0.25
N LEU A 31 7.00 -10.95 -0.67
CA LEU A 31 8.14 -10.72 0.23
C LEU A 31 7.83 -9.63 1.26
N SER A 32 7.07 -8.60 0.89
CA SER A 32 6.65 -7.55 1.82
C SER A 32 5.59 -8.06 2.81
N VAL A 33 4.65 -8.90 2.37
CA VAL A 33 3.71 -9.58 3.28
C VAL A 33 4.46 -10.49 4.25
N LEU A 34 5.39 -11.29 3.76
CA LEU A 34 6.20 -12.19 4.57
C LEU A 34 7.03 -11.40 5.60
N ALA A 35 7.70 -10.32 5.19
CA ALA A 35 8.44 -9.44 6.08
C ALA A 35 7.53 -8.83 7.16
N THR A 36 6.29 -8.48 6.82
CA THR A 36 5.32 -7.94 7.78
C THR A 36 4.92 -8.97 8.84
N ILE A 37 4.64 -10.21 8.44
CA ILE A 37 4.30 -11.30 9.37
C ILE A 37 5.49 -11.59 10.30
N ILE A 38 6.69 -11.73 9.73
CA ILE A 38 7.91 -11.99 10.49
C ILE A 38 8.22 -10.83 11.44
N GLY A 39 8.08 -9.58 10.99
CA GLY A 39 8.28 -8.40 11.82
C GLY A 39 7.29 -8.31 12.96
N ALA A 40 6.03 -8.69 12.73
CA ALA A 40 5.01 -8.75 13.79
C ALA A 40 5.35 -9.80 14.86
N ILE A 41 5.78 -10.99 14.42
CA ILE A 41 6.24 -12.05 15.33
C ILE A 41 7.48 -11.58 16.11
N SER A 42 8.50 -11.08 15.42
CA SER A 42 9.73 -10.57 16.05
C SER A 42 9.42 -9.50 17.10
N SER A 43 8.56 -8.55 16.75
CA SER A 43 8.12 -7.50 17.66
C SER A 43 7.30 -8.02 18.84
N GLY A 44 6.48 -9.05 18.65
CA GLY A 44 5.61 -9.61 19.69
C GLY A 44 6.37 -10.42 20.75
N TYR A 45 7.51 -11.01 20.38
CA TYR A 45 8.37 -11.79 21.27
C TYR A 45 9.56 -10.99 21.84
N ASP A 46 9.52 -9.65 21.76
CA ASP A 46 10.57 -8.78 22.29
C ASP A 46 11.99 -9.06 21.75
N PHE A 47 12.14 -9.63 20.54
CA PHE A 47 13.44 -10.09 20.02
C PHE A 47 14.52 -9.00 19.95
N PHE A 48 14.16 -7.71 19.86
CA PHE A 48 15.10 -6.58 19.91
C PHE A 48 14.51 -5.29 20.51
N THR A 49 13.31 -4.89 20.10
CA THR A 49 12.71 -3.60 20.50
C THR A 49 11.28 -3.68 21.02
N GLY A 50 10.71 -4.87 21.10
CA GLY A 50 9.38 -5.10 21.65
C GLY A 50 8.21 -4.40 20.95
N PRO A 51 6.97 -4.72 21.33
CA PRO A 51 5.78 -4.24 20.65
C PRO A 51 5.53 -2.75 20.87
N LYS A 52 5.95 -2.22 22.04
CA LYS A 52 5.74 -0.81 22.40
C LYS A 52 6.42 0.14 21.41
N PHE A 53 7.69 -0.11 21.07
CA PHE A 53 8.41 0.73 20.11
C PHE A 53 7.85 0.60 18.70
N SER A 54 7.50 -0.62 18.28
CA SER A 54 6.89 -0.84 16.95
C SER A 54 5.57 -0.10 16.78
N ILE A 55 4.70 -0.15 17.79
CA ILE A 55 3.44 0.61 17.79
C ILE A 55 3.70 2.11 17.79
N PHE A 56 4.63 2.58 18.63
CA PHE A 56 4.98 3.99 18.71
C PHE A 56 5.51 4.53 17.38
N PHE A 57 6.45 3.83 16.73
CA PHE A 57 7.01 4.25 15.44
C PHE A 57 5.99 4.14 14.31
N MET A 58 5.10 3.15 14.32
CA MET A 58 3.99 3.08 13.37
C MET A 58 3.07 4.30 13.49
N ALA A 59 2.66 4.64 14.72
CA ALA A 59 1.83 5.81 14.97
C ALA A 59 2.54 7.11 14.55
N LEU A 60 3.82 7.26 14.92
CA LEU A 60 4.64 8.41 14.55
C LEU A 60 4.77 8.54 13.03
N GLY A 61 5.08 7.44 12.33
CA GLY A 61 5.16 7.42 10.87
C GLY A 61 3.83 7.81 10.22
N THR A 62 2.71 7.33 10.76
CA THR A 62 1.37 7.68 10.27
C THR A 62 1.09 9.17 10.42
N ILE A 63 1.35 9.74 11.60
CA ILE A 63 1.15 11.16 11.88
C ILE A 63 2.04 12.03 11.00
N LEU A 64 3.33 11.67 10.86
CA LEU A 64 4.27 12.39 10.01
C LEU A 64 3.78 12.42 8.55
N ALA A 65 3.31 11.29 8.03
CA ALA A 65 2.76 11.19 6.67
C ALA A 65 1.48 12.02 6.47
N ILE A 66 0.66 12.17 7.50
CA ILE A 66 -0.54 13.02 7.44
C ILE A 66 -0.15 14.51 7.45
N ILE A 67 0.82 14.91 8.28
CA ILE A 67 1.25 16.31 8.40
C ILE A 67 2.05 16.75 7.17
N PHE A 68 2.94 15.88 6.67
CA PHE A 68 3.87 16.19 5.58
C PHE A 68 3.71 15.22 4.39
N PRO A 69 2.53 15.18 3.73
CA PRO A 69 2.25 14.17 2.71
C PRO A 69 3.16 14.32 1.48
N ALA A 70 3.41 15.54 1.00
CA ALA A 70 4.20 15.78 -0.21
C ALA A 70 5.66 15.30 -0.13
N PRO A 71 6.47 15.66 0.90
CA PRO A 71 7.84 15.16 0.98
C PRO A 71 7.90 13.66 1.23
N ILE A 72 6.96 13.11 2.01
CA ILE A 72 6.93 11.68 2.34
C ILE A 72 6.52 10.85 1.12
N GLU A 73 5.53 11.30 0.34
CA GLU A 73 5.15 10.65 -0.92
C GLU A 73 6.31 10.65 -1.92
N ARG A 74 7.07 11.75 -2.03
CA ARG A 74 8.28 11.80 -2.88
C ARG A 74 9.33 10.80 -2.43
N ALA A 75 9.62 10.73 -1.13
CA ALA A 75 10.59 9.80 -0.57
C ALA A 75 10.15 8.33 -0.78
N LEU A 76 8.89 8.01 -0.51
CA LEU A 76 8.33 6.68 -0.75
C LEU A 76 8.35 6.31 -2.23
N LYS A 77 8.02 7.25 -3.13
CA LYS A 77 8.10 7.03 -4.58
C LYS A 77 9.52 6.77 -5.05
N GLN A 78 10.51 7.47 -4.49
CA GLN A 78 11.92 7.17 -4.76
C GLN A 78 12.31 5.78 -4.27
N LEU A 79 11.92 5.41 -3.05
CA LEU A 79 12.17 4.08 -2.48
C LEU A 79 11.53 2.97 -3.33
N TYR A 80 10.28 3.16 -3.77
CA TYR A 80 9.57 2.21 -4.62
C TYR A 80 10.20 2.13 -6.01
N ASN A 81 10.50 3.26 -6.64
CA ASN A 81 11.18 3.26 -7.93
C ASN A 81 12.55 2.58 -7.84
N PHE A 82 13.27 2.74 -6.73
CA PHE A 82 14.52 2.04 -6.49
C PHE A 82 14.31 0.53 -6.32
N THR A 83 13.22 0.10 -5.69
CA THR A 83 12.93 -1.32 -5.47
C THR A 83 12.41 -2.02 -6.72
N PHE A 84 11.51 -1.38 -7.47
CA PHE A 84 10.81 -1.99 -8.61
C PHE A 84 11.56 -1.90 -9.94
N LYS A 85 12.55 -1.00 -10.07
CA LYS A 85 13.37 -0.91 -11.31
C LYS A 85 14.46 -1.98 -11.40
N GLN A 86 14.58 -2.83 -10.38
CA GLN A 86 15.69 -3.76 -10.25
C GLN A 86 15.43 -5.08 -11.00
N GLU A 87 16.51 -5.73 -11.42
CA GLU A 87 16.45 -7.09 -11.99
C GLU A 87 15.97 -8.11 -10.94
N LYS A 88 15.44 -9.26 -11.38
CA LYS A 88 14.82 -10.26 -10.50
C LYS A 88 15.70 -10.66 -9.32
N THR A 89 16.98 -10.90 -9.57
CA THR A 89 17.95 -11.28 -8.53
C THR A 89 18.07 -10.18 -7.47
N THR A 90 18.13 -8.93 -7.90
CA THR A 90 18.23 -7.77 -7.01
C THR A 90 16.93 -7.53 -6.25
N GLU A 91 15.76 -7.74 -6.87
CA GLU A 91 14.47 -7.71 -6.17
C GLU A 91 14.39 -8.74 -5.05
N LEU A 92 14.90 -9.95 -5.28
CA LEU A 92 14.97 -11.03 -4.30
C LEU A 92 15.95 -10.70 -3.17
N ILE A 93 17.11 -10.12 -3.49
CA ILE A 93 18.08 -9.61 -2.50
C ILE A 93 17.44 -8.52 -1.64
N ILE A 94 16.76 -7.54 -2.25
CA ILE A 94 16.08 -6.45 -1.52
C ILE A 94 14.98 -7.02 -0.61
N GLY A 95 14.22 -8.00 -1.08
CA GLY A 95 13.23 -8.69 -0.25
C GLY A 95 13.86 -9.44 0.92
N GLY A 96 14.99 -10.12 0.70
CA GLY A 96 15.77 -10.75 1.78
C GLY A 96 16.25 -9.73 2.81
N VAL A 97 16.78 -8.59 2.36
CA VAL A 97 17.18 -7.48 3.23
C VAL A 97 15.99 -6.93 4.01
N LYS A 98 14.81 -6.78 3.40
CA LYS A 98 13.58 -6.37 4.10
C LYS A 98 13.21 -7.33 5.22
N ILE A 99 13.33 -8.64 5.00
CA ILE A 99 13.05 -9.66 6.02
C ILE A 99 14.06 -9.55 7.17
N ILE A 100 15.35 -9.39 6.87
CA ILE A 100 16.39 -9.17 7.88
C ILE A 100 16.06 -7.92 8.72
N ILE A 101 15.74 -6.80 8.06
CA ILE A 101 15.34 -5.57 8.77
C ILE A 101 14.10 -5.80 9.63
N ALA A 102 13.09 -6.52 9.12
CA ALA A 102 11.88 -6.82 9.89
C ALA A 102 12.17 -7.68 11.13
N ILE A 103 13.15 -8.57 11.09
CA ILE A 103 13.58 -9.38 12.23
C ILE A 103 14.34 -8.52 13.25
N PHE A 104 15.40 -7.83 12.83
CA PHE A 104 16.32 -7.17 13.76
C PHE A 104 15.87 -5.77 14.19
N LEU A 105 15.10 -5.08 13.35
CA LEU A 105 14.68 -3.70 13.54
C LEU A 105 13.18 -3.53 13.22
N PRO A 106 12.29 -4.30 13.90
CA PRO A 106 10.86 -4.30 13.59
C PRO A 106 10.24 -2.91 13.72
N PHE A 107 10.70 -2.08 14.67
CA PHE A 107 10.19 -0.72 14.85
C PHE A 107 10.42 0.19 13.64
N LEU A 108 11.56 0.09 12.95
CA LEU A 108 11.80 0.84 11.71
C LEU A 108 10.91 0.35 10.59
N TYR A 109 10.75 -0.97 10.47
CA TYR A 109 9.87 -1.58 9.48
C TYR A 109 8.41 -1.12 9.67
N PHE A 110 7.92 -1.15 10.92
CA PHE A 110 6.58 -0.67 11.24
C PHE A 110 6.43 0.85 11.14
N GLY A 111 7.49 1.62 11.37
CA GLY A 111 7.52 3.06 11.07
C GLY A 111 7.31 3.35 9.58
N LEU A 112 7.98 2.61 8.69
CA LEU A 112 7.77 2.71 7.24
C LEU A 112 6.33 2.32 6.85
N MET A 113 5.78 1.28 7.47
CA MET A 113 4.37 0.89 7.27
C MET A 113 3.41 2.00 7.74
N GLY A 114 3.73 2.69 8.83
CA GLY A 114 2.99 3.86 9.29
C GLY A 114 3.01 5.00 8.26
N LEU A 115 4.18 5.33 7.71
CA LEU A 115 4.30 6.34 6.65
C LEU A 115 3.45 5.98 5.41
N LEU A 116 3.45 4.70 5.03
CA LEU A 116 2.61 4.19 3.94
C LEU A 116 1.12 4.31 4.25
N ALA A 117 0.70 3.97 5.46
CA ALA A 117 -0.69 4.08 5.89
C ALA A 117 -1.16 5.54 5.86
N GLY A 118 -0.36 6.48 6.38
CA GLY A 118 -0.71 7.90 6.41
C GLY A 118 -0.78 8.54 5.02
N THR A 119 0.16 8.21 4.13
CA THR A 119 0.10 8.69 2.73
C THR A 119 -1.08 8.11 1.96
N SER A 120 -1.40 6.83 2.18
CA SER A 120 -2.58 6.18 1.59
C SER A 120 -3.87 6.83 2.06
N TYR A 121 -3.97 7.13 3.36
CA TYR A 121 -5.11 7.85 3.93
C TYR A 121 -5.30 9.23 3.28
N HIS A 122 -4.21 9.99 3.12
CA HIS A 122 -4.25 11.30 2.45
C HIS A 122 -4.75 11.18 1.00
N TYR A 123 -4.26 10.17 0.26
CA TYR A 123 -4.73 9.87 -1.09
C TYR A 123 -6.23 9.58 -1.13
N TYR A 124 -6.74 8.70 -0.26
CA TYR A 124 -8.16 8.36 -0.19
C TYR A 124 -9.05 9.55 0.14
N ILE A 125 -8.67 10.38 1.13
CA ILE A 125 -9.43 11.59 1.48
C ILE A 125 -9.49 12.56 0.32
N ARG A 126 -8.35 12.83 -0.32
CA ARG A 126 -8.30 13.75 -1.46
C ARG A 126 -9.17 13.27 -2.62
N HIS A 127 -9.14 11.96 -2.91
CA HIS A 127 -10.01 11.38 -3.92
C HIS A 127 -11.49 11.46 -3.56
N ALA A 128 -11.84 11.22 -2.29
CA ALA A 128 -13.22 11.36 -1.81
C ALA A 128 -13.72 12.81 -1.90
N GLN A 129 -12.87 13.79 -1.58
CA GLN A 129 -13.19 15.22 -1.72
C GLN A 129 -13.46 15.59 -3.18
N ILE A 130 -12.58 15.21 -4.10
CA ILE A 130 -12.77 15.45 -5.55
C ILE A 130 -14.07 14.79 -6.06
N MET A 131 -14.38 13.57 -5.61
CA MET A 131 -15.64 12.91 -5.97
C MET A 131 -16.86 13.62 -5.38
N SER A 132 -16.76 14.19 -4.17
CA SER A 132 -17.86 14.93 -3.54
C SER A 132 -18.09 16.31 -4.16
N GLU A 133 -17.02 17.00 -4.56
CA GLU A 133 -17.06 18.30 -5.24
C GLU A 133 -17.67 18.15 -6.64
N ASN A 134 -17.32 17.08 -7.36
CA ASN A 134 -17.95 16.73 -8.64
C ASN A 134 -19.42 16.26 -8.50
N LYS A 135 -19.95 16.10 -7.27
CA LYS A 135 -21.27 15.53 -7.02
C LYS A 135 -22.39 16.54 -6.67
N ALA A 136 -22.16 17.85 -6.61
CA ALA A 136 -23.27 18.77 -6.25
C ALA A 136 -23.32 20.11 -7.04
N PRO A 137 -24.54 20.64 -7.37
CA PRO A 137 -25.88 20.17 -7.00
C PRO A 137 -26.83 19.96 -8.21
N GLN A 138 -27.18 18.71 -8.53
CA GLN A 138 -28.46 18.42 -9.21
C GLN A 138 -29.54 18.18 -8.15
N ALA A 139 -30.22 19.25 -7.72
CA ALA A 139 -31.61 19.26 -7.27
C ALA A 139 -31.93 20.59 -6.54
N ARG A 140 -32.14 21.67 -7.30
CA ARG A 140 -33.23 22.59 -6.97
C ARG A 140 -34.36 22.28 -7.95
N ARG A 141 -35.23 21.33 -7.60
CA ARG A 141 -36.55 21.26 -8.22
C ARG A 141 -37.27 22.56 -7.80
N PRO A 142 -37.79 23.39 -8.72
CA PRO A 142 -38.77 24.38 -8.32
C PRO A 142 -39.98 23.60 -7.79
N SER A 143 -40.40 23.86 -6.55
CA SER A 143 -41.68 23.37 -6.08
C SER A 143 -42.75 24.01 -6.97
N SER A 144 -43.44 23.18 -7.73
CA SER A 144 -44.76 23.49 -8.26
C SER A 144 -45.63 23.97 -7.11
N GLY A 145 -45.83 25.29 -7.02
CA GLY A 145 -46.91 25.87 -6.24
C GLY A 145 -48.19 25.70 -7.04
N GLU A 146 -48.91 24.63 -6.76
CA GLU A 146 -50.31 24.48 -7.17
C GLU A 146 -51.16 25.49 -6.39
N GLU A 147 -51.85 26.33 -7.18
CA GLU A 147 -53.26 26.71 -7.05
C GLU A 147 -53.90 26.62 -5.66
N HIS A 148 -54.20 27.80 -5.09
CA HIS A 148 -55.38 28.04 -4.28
C HIS A 148 -55.83 29.49 -4.54
N ASP A 149 -56.83 29.64 -5.41
CA ASP A 149 -58.03 30.49 -5.26
C ASP A 149 -58.93 30.38 -6.50
#